data_AF-A0A2D6JK47-F1
#
_entry.id   AF-A0A2D6JK47-F1
#
_cell.length_a   1.000
_cell.length_b   1.000
_cell.length_c   1.000
_cell.angle_alpha   90.00
_cell.angle_beta   90.00
_cell.angle_gamma   90.00
#
_symmetry.space_group_name_H-M   'P 1'
#
loop_
_entity.id
_entity.type
_entity.pdbx_description
1 polymer ?
#
loop_
_entity_poly.entity_id
_entity_poly.type
_entity_poly.pdbx_seq_one_letter_code
_entity_poly.pdbx_strand_id
1 'polypeptide(L)'
;MKKRDWLLVIAPLVFTWLIDRVTKIWASGLVGYQDFGLMGFTLHHNHGAMLGLFSDIPPVLRIVSLSTGGAFLTFTYFIIQYLLPIKSIPLRAGLSMLLGGILGNVTDRIIWGYVVDFLVFRFDKFTSPAMNLADVLQWVGYFLIVYALIKEGKILWPEENSRKNYWVNRRFQLRYCFSLTALGLALSLISGVFSYTYFRVSLQSLPYTTSRIQEQYLGPYILTFIIISLAFSALLFFVGLILSHRAAGPVYAFENFLEDLIAGKYRKLKLRQGDEFPHLEEVADNLSLALKKRLGDHDLEDELDEISKLKAEVSLPTEEEAHANDHLEADSELNSQKIQESSDSKLEEE
;
A
#
# COMPACT_ATOMS: atom_id res chain seq x y z
N MET A 1 5.45 -11.07 13.55
CA MET A 1 5.73 -10.48 14.88
C MET A 1 5.62 -11.55 15.95
N LYS A 2 6.55 -11.63 16.90
CA LYS A 2 6.41 -12.49 18.07
C LYS A 2 5.34 -11.90 19.00
N LYS A 3 4.70 -12.73 19.85
CA LYS A 3 3.68 -12.27 20.82
C LYS A 3 4.19 -11.12 21.72
N ARG A 4 5.49 -11.13 22.05
CA ARG A 4 6.15 -10.07 22.84
C ARG A 4 6.22 -8.72 22.10
N ASP A 5 6.34 -8.74 20.78
CA ASP A 5 6.45 -7.51 19.98
C ASP A 5 5.10 -6.76 19.93
N TRP A 6 3.98 -7.48 20.06
CA TRP A 6 2.66 -6.88 20.17
C TRP A 6 2.46 -6.09 21.46
N LEU A 7 3.15 -6.45 22.55
CA LEU A 7 3.11 -5.65 23.79
C LEU A 7 3.69 -4.25 23.56
N LEU A 8 4.75 -4.13 22.75
CA LEU A 8 5.36 -2.84 22.43
C LEU A 8 4.47 -1.94 21.56
N VAL A 9 3.50 -2.52 20.86
CA VAL A 9 2.51 -1.81 20.05
C VAL A 9 1.27 -1.46 20.87
N ILE A 10 0.80 -2.39 21.69
CA ILE A 10 -0.45 -2.19 22.44
C ILE A 10 -0.21 -1.33 23.68
N ALA A 11 0.92 -1.48 24.37
CA ALA A 11 1.17 -0.76 25.62
C ALA A 11 1.15 0.77 25.47
N PRO A 12 1.82 1.40 24.48
CA PRO A 12 1.75 2.86 24.34
C PRO A 12 0.36 3.36 23.97
N LEU A 13 -0.39 2.59 23.16
CA LEU A 13 -1.79 2.93 22.81
C LEU A 13 -2.67 2.93 24.05
N VAL A 14 -2.66 1.83 24.81
CA VAL A 14 -3.47 1.68 26.03
C VAL A 14 -3.05 2.69 27.09
N PHE A 15 -1.74 2.90 27.26
CA PHE A 15 -1.21 3.89 28.20
C PHE A 15 -1.71 5.30 27.87
N THR A 16 -1.61 5.72 26.60
CA THR A 16 -2.05 7.05 26.14
C THR A 16 -3.55 7.23 26.40
N TRP A 17 -4.36 6.25 26.02
CA TRP A 17 -5.80 6.30 26.23
C TRP A 17 -6.17 6.35 27.72
N LEU A 18 -5.51 5.52 28.54
CA LEU A 18 -5.80 5.41 29.97
C LEU A 18 -5.41 6.68 30.73
N ILE A 19 -4.21 7.22 30.47
CA ILE A 19 -3.73 8.41 31.17
C ILE A 19 -4.55 9.64 30.79
N ASP A 20 -4.92 9.78 29.51
CA ASP A 20 -5.85 10.82 29.06
C ASP A 20 -7.18 10.71 29.80
N ARG A 21 -7.78 9.50 29.87
CA ARG A 21 -9.04 9.30 30.56
C ARG A 21 -8.98 9.66 32.05
N VAL A 22 -7.90 9.25 32.75
CA VAL A 22 -7.70 9.57 34.17
C VAL A 22 -7.55 11.08 34.37
N THR A 23 -6.73 11.75 33.55
CA THR A 23 -6.52 13.20 33.67
C THR A 23 -7.78 14.01 33.38
N LYS A 24 -8.62 13.57 32.44
CA LYS A 24 -9.91 14.21 32.17
C LYS A 24 -10.89 14.07 33.32
N ILE A 25 -10.96 12.88 33.95
CA ILE A 25 -11.79 12.66 35.15
C ILE A 25 -11.36 13.61 36.28
N TRP A 26 -10.05 13.74 36.50
CA TRP A 26 -9.51 14.71 37.46
C TRP A 26 -9.87 16.15 37.07
N ALA A 27 -9.70 16.51 35.80
CA ALA A 27 -9.96 17.85 35.30
C ALA A 27 -11.44 18.27 35.39
N SER A 28 -12.38 17.33 35.33
CA SER A 28 -13.82 17.61 35.54
C SER A 28 -14.13 18.18 36.93
N GLY A 29 -13.22 18.07 37.90
CA GLY A 29 -13.33 18.69 39.22
C GLY A 29 -12.73 20.10 39.33
N LEU A 30 -12.16 20.65 38.25
CA LEU A 30 -11.55 21.98 38.28
C LEU A 30 -12.62 23.08 38.38
N VAL A 31 -12.38 24.03 39.28
CA VAL A 31 -13.22 25.22 39.45
C VAL A 31 -12.36 26.46 39.20
N GLY A 32 -12.76 27.26 38.22
CA GLY A 32 -12.02 28.46 37.82
C GLY A 32 -10.72 28.17 37.07
N TYR A 33 -9.93 29.22 36.84
CA TYR A 33 -8.61 29.14 36.22
C TYR A 33 -7.53 29.00 37.30
N GLN A 34 -6.68 27.99 37.20
CA GLN A 34 -5.53 27.78 38.07
C GLN A 34 -4.24 28.09 37.31
N ASP A 35 -3.47 29.07 37.80
CA ASP A 35 -2.23 29.53 37.15
C ASP A 35 -0.99 28.92 37.81
N PHE A 36 -0.13 28.29 37.01
CA PHE A 36 1.17 27.74 37.41
C PHE A 36 2.32 28.35 36.58
N GLY A 37 2.13 29.55 36.03
CA GLY A 37 3.14 30.28 35.25
C GLY A 37 3.10 29.92 33.77
N LEU A 38 3.96 28.99 33.34
CA LEU A 38 4.01 28.54 31.93
C LEU A 38 2.83 27.64 31.55
N MET A 39 2.15 27.08 32.55
CA MET A 39 1.02 26.17 32.40
C MET A 39 -0.11 26.65 33.30
N GLY A 40 -1.35 26.53 32.84
CA GLY A 40 -2.54 26.74 33.63
C GLY A 40 -3.58 25.67 33.35
N PHE A 41 -4.52 25.53 34.28
CA PHE A 41 -5.63 24.59 34.17
C PHE A 41 -6.97 25.31 34.15
N THR A 42 -7.82 24.97 33.19
CA THR A 42 -9.19 25.50 33.09
C THR A 42 -10.08 24.50 32.40
N LEU A 43 -11.22 24.19 32.99
CA LEU A 43 -12.18 23.28 32.37
C LEU A 43 -12.83 23.93 31.14
N HIS A 44 -12.70 23.29 29.99
CA HIS A 44 -13.36 23.68 28.75
C HIS A 44 -13.99 22.45 28.07
N HIS A 45 -15.24 22.59 27.62
CA HIS A 45 -15.97 21.53 26.93
C HIS A 45 -15.99 21.80 25.43
N ASN A 46 -15.27 20.96 24.69
CA ASN A 46 -15.13 21.11 23.26
C ASN A 46 -16.09 20.19 22.50
N HIS A 47 -17.13 20.78 21.92
CA HIS A 47 -18.17 20.06 21.18
C HIS A 47 -17.83 19.82 19.70
N GLY A 48 -16.78 20.44 19.17
CA GLY A 48 -16.37 20.26 17.78
C GLY A 48 -15.80 18.85 17.56
N ALA A 49 -16.10 18.23 16.41
CA ALA A 49 -15.23 17.21 15.85
C ALA A 49 -14.40 17.85 14.72
N MET A 50 -13.15 17.40 14.53
CA MET A 50 -12.20 17.81 13.48
C MET A 50 -12.58 19.11 12.73
N LEU A 51 -12.13 20.28 13.23
CA LEU A 51 -12.38 21.61 12.65
C LEU A 51 -13.84 22.13 12.70
N GLY A 52 -14.70 21.57 13.55
CA GLY A 52 -16.13 21.93 13.66
C GLY A 52 -17.04 21.07 12.80
N LEU A 53 -16.50 20.16 11.99
CA LEU A 53 -17.29 19.13 11.31
C LEU A 53 -18.06 18.32 12.36
N PHE A 54 -19.29 17.93 12.04
CA PHE A 54 -20.19 17.15 12.91
C PHE A 54 -20.72 17.84 14.19
N SER A 55 -20.46 19.14 14.43
CA SER A 55 -20.99 19.87 15.60
C SER A 55 -22.51 20.04 15.57
N ASP A 56 -23.10 20.15 14.38
CA ASP A 56 -24.53 20.46 14.19
C ASP A 56 -25.38 19.21 13.90
N ILE A 57 -24.73 18.05 13.93
CA ILE A 57 -25.36 16.76 13.64
C ILE A 57 -25.96 16.20 14.94
N PRO A 58 -27.14 15.56 14.86
CA PRO A 58 -27.78 14.85 15.95
C PRO A 58 -26.81 13.94 16.74
N PRO A 59 -26.89 13.89 18.08
CA PRO A 59 -25.95 13.13 18.92
C PRO A 59 -25.78 11.67 18.50
N VAL A 60 -26.88 10.98 18.17
CA VAL A 60 -26.85 9.57 17.75
C VAL A 60 -26.03 9.38 16.47
N LEU A 61 -26.23 10.23 15.47
CA LEU A 61 -25.48 10.16 14.21
C LEU A 61 -24.01 10.53 14.41
N ARG A 62 -23.72 11.48 15.30
CA ARG A 62 -22.35 11.81 15.68
C ARG A 62 -21.65 10.60 16.30
N ILE A 63 -22.31 9.90 17.23
CA ILE A 63 -21.78 8.69 17.86
C ILE A 63 -21.52 7.62 16.82
N VAL A 64 -22.50 7.27 15.98
CA VAL A 64 -22.37 6.23 14.95
C VAL A 64 -21.26 6.55 13.95
N SER A 65 -21.15 7.82 13.52
CA SER A 65 -20.12 8.26 12.58
C SER A 65 -18.72 8.18 13.19
N LEU A 66 -18.57 8.68 14.42
CA LEU A 66 -17.29 8.65 15.14
C LEU A 66 -16.88 7.22 15.53
N SER A 67 -17.82 6.36 15.94
CA SER A 67 -17.53 4.98 16.28
C SER A 67 -17.13 4.17 15.05
N THR A 68 -17.81 4.36 13.92
CA THR A 68 -17.50 3.64 12.67
C THR A 68 -16.17 4.11 12.09
N GLY A 69 -15.93 5.43 12.05
CA GLY A 69 -14.64 5.99 11.66
C GLY A 69 -13.50 5.55 12.58
N GLY A 70 -13.74 5.54 13.90
CA GLY A 70 -12.78 5.05 14.90
C GLY A 70 -12.45 3.57 14.73
N ALA A 71 -13.45 2.73 14.46
CA ALA A 71 -13.25 1.30 14.16
C ALA A 71 -12.43 1.10 12.89
N PHE A 72 -12.73 1.86 11.82
CA PHE A 72 -11.97 1.82 10.57
C PHE A 72 -10.51 2.25 10.77
N LEU A 73 -10.27 3.34 11.52
CA LEU A 73 -8.91 3.79 11.86
C LEU A 73 -8.15 2.75 12.69
N THR A 74 -8.83 2.12 13.65
CA THR A 74 -8.24 1.07 14.48
C THR A 74 -7.86 -0.16 13.64
N PHE A 75 -8.73 -0.59 12.73
CA PHE A 75 -8.45 -1.68 11.80
C PHE A 75 -7.27 -1.37 10.88
N THR A 76 -7.28 -0.18 10.26
CA THR A 76 -6.18 0.30 9.41
C THR A 76 -4.87 0.36 10.18
N TYR A 77 -4.89 0.85 11.41
CA TYR A 77 -3.72 0.87 12.30
C TYR A 77 -3.15 -0.53 12.55
N PHE A 78 -3.98 -1.53 12.87
CA PHE A 78 -3.49 -2.88 13.10
C PHE A 78 -2.88 -3.50 11.84
N ILE A 79 -3.44 -3.20 10.67
CA ILE A 79 -2.84 -3.60 9.38
C ILE A 79 -1.48 -2.92 9.20
N ILE A 80 -1.37 -1.60 9.40
CA ILE A 80 -0.10 -0.88 9.30
C ILE A 80 0.94 -1.47 10.26
N GLN A 81 0.56 -1.76 11.51
CA GLN A 81 1.45 -2.35 12.51
C GLN A 81 1.91 -3.77 12.15
N TYR A 82 1.05 -4.54 11.50
CA TYR A 82 1.39 -5.87 11.01
C TYR A 82 2.38 -5.82 9.83
N LEU A 83 2.20 -4.86 8.93
CA LEU A 83 3.02 -4.69 7.73
C LEU A 83 4.37 -4.02 8.01
N LEU A 84 4.48 -3.25 9.09
CA LEU A 84 5.71 -2.53 9.43
C LEU A 84 6.88 -3.48 9.75
N PRO A 85 8.11 -3.19 9.27
CA PRO A 85 9.30 -3.92 9.66
C PRO A 85 9.44 -3.99 11.18
N ILE A 86 9.81 -5.16 11.72
CA ILE A 86 9.85 -5.43 13.17
C ILE A 86 10.83 -4.50 13.91
N LYS A 87 11.80 -3.91 13.22
CA LYS A 87 12.93 -3.19 13.81
C LYS A 87 12.64 -1.73 14.24
N SER A 88 11.53 -1.13 13.81
CA SER A 88 11.26 0.31 14.06
C SER A 88 10.37 0.54 15.29
N ILE A 89 10.97 0.57 16.48
CA ILE A 89 10.24 0.78 17.75
C ILE A 89 9.65 2.20 17.84
N PRO A 90 10.39 3.29 17.54
CA PRO A 90 9.88 4.65 17.67
C PRO A 90 8.68 4.92 16.76
N LEU A 91 8.69 4.41 15.52
CA LEU A 91 7.57 4.54 14.59
C LEU A 91 6.31 3.84 15.11
N ARG A 92 6.47 2.61 15.60
CA ARG A 92 5.37 1.81 16.15
C ARG A 92 4.78 2.49 17.39
N ALA A 93 5.62 2.96 18.30
CA ALA A 93 5.19 3.68 19.50
C ALA A 93 4.50 5.00 19.15
N GLY A 94 5.04 5.76 18.19
CA GLY A 94 4.44 7.01 17.73
C GLY A 94 3.05 6.83 17.10
N LEU A 95 2.88 5.83 16.24
CA LEU A 95 1.56 5.45 15.68
C LEU A 95 0.57 5.01 16.78
N SER A 96 1.07 4.31 17.79
CA SER A 96 0.27 3.82 18.93
C SER A 96 -0.23 4.98 19.81
N MET A 97 0.64 5.95 20.11
CA MET A 97 0.28 7.18 20.84
C MET A 97 -0.71 8.02 20.05
N LEU A 98 -0.49 8.15 18.73
CA LEU A 98 -1.39 8.89 17.85
C LEU A 98 -2.80 8.29 17.88
N LEU A 99 -2.93 6.97 17.68
CA LEU A 99 -4.22 6.30 17.73
C LEU A 99 -4.83 6.34 19.14
N GLY A 100 -4.03 6.14 20.19
CA GLY A 100 -4.49 6.19 21.58
C GLY A 100 -5.13 7.54 21.92
N GLY A 101 -4.52 8.65 21.49
CA GLY A 101 -5.09 9.99 21.67
C GLY A 101 -6.35 10.23 20.85
N ILE A 102 -6.40 9.74 19.59
CA ILE A 102 -7.63 9.81 18.77
C ILE A 102 -8.75 9.06 19.49
N LEU A 103 -8.49 7.85 19.96
CA LEU A 103 -9.48 7.03 20.65
C LEU A 103 -9.93 7.65 21.97
N GLY A 104 -9.05 8.30 22.74
CA GLY A 104 -9.44 9.02 23.97
C GLY A 104 -10.45 10.12 23.67
N ASN A 105 -10.13 10.96 22.70
CA ASN A 105 -10.98 12.06 22.23
C ASN A 105 -12.28 11.59 21.55
N VAL A 106 -12.27 10.46 20.86
CA VAL A 106 -13.48 9.83 20.29
C VAL A 106 -14.34 9.23 21.40
N THR A 107 -13.73 8.60 22.40
CA THR A 107 -14.44 8.00 23.56
C THR A 107 -15.24 9.05 24.30
N ASP A 108 -14.66 10.21 24.59
CA ASP A 108 -15.39 11.27 25.29
C ASP A 108 -16.56 11.82 24.47
N ARG A 109 -16.38 12.00 23.16
CA ARG A 109 -17.47 12.43 22.27
C ARG A 109 -18.60 11.40 22.20
N ILE A 110 -18.29 10.11 22.31
CA ILE A 110 -19.30 9.05 22.34
C ILE A 110 -20.08 9.06 23.66
N ILE A 111 -19.39 9.22 24.79
CA ILE A 111 -20.01 9.11 26.12
C ILE A 111 -20.69 10.42 26.54
N TRP A 112 -20.02 11.56 26.35
CA TRP A 112 -20.41 12.88 26.88
C TRP A 112 -20.86 13.85 25.80
N GLY A 113 -20.57 13.58 24.52
CA GLY A 113 -20.90 14.48 23.41
C GLY A 113 -19.91 15.63 23.20
N TYR A 114 -18.87 15.72 24.02
CA TYR A 114 -17.78 16.71 23.96
C TYR A 114 -16.47 16.11 24.48
N VAL A 115 -15.37 16.80 24.24
CA VAL A 115 -14.06 16.51 24.84
C VAL A 115 -13.80 17.46 26.01
N VAL A 116 -13.25 16.91 27.09
CA VAL A 116 -12.77 17.67 28.24
C VAL A 116 -11.37 18.18 27.93
N ASP A 117 -11.26 19.47 27.63
CA ASP A 117 -10.00 20.17 27.47
C ASP A 117 -9.71 20.93 28.77
N PHE A 118 -8.46 20.88 29.25
CA PHE A 118 -8.14 21.39 30.58
C PHE A 118 -6.76 22.03 30.73
N LEU A 119 -5.87 21.81 29.77
CA LEU A 119 -4.49 22.26 29.79
C LEU A 119 -4.31 23.50 28.92
N VAL A 120 -3.71 24.55 29.47
CA VAL A 120 -3.40 25.78 28.73
C VAL A 120 -1.93 26.13 28.92
N PHE A 121 -1.21 26.38 27.82
CA PHE A 121 0.17 26.86 27.85
C PHE A 121 0.23 28.37 27.65
N ARG A 122 1.06 29.05 28.44
CA ARG A 122 1.26 30.50 28.37
C ARG A 122 2.71 30.83 28.08
N PHE A 123 2.92 31.58 27.01
CA PHE A 123 4.20 32.12 26.58
C PHE A 123 4.07 33.63 26.42
N ASP A 124 4.36 34.38 27.49
CA ASP A 124 4.41 35.85 27.53
C ASP A 124 3.19 36.58 26.90
N LYS A 125 3.13 36.71 25.56
CA LYS A 125 2.01 37.30 24.79
C LYS A 125 1.07 36.30 24.13
N PHE A 126 1.38 35.01 24.14
CA PHE A 126 0.63 33.94 23.50
C PHE A 126 0.08 32.97 24.54
N THR A 127 -1.23 32.72 24.49
CA THR A 127 -1.90 31.68 25.28
C THR A 127 -2.45 30.65 24.31
N SER A 128 -2.08 29.38 24.49
CA SER A 128 -2.61 28.31 23.66
C SER A 128 -4.12 28.14 23.90
N PRO A 129 -4.88 27.64 22.91
CA PRO A 129 -6.19 27.07 23.18
C PRO A 129 -6.09 25.98 24.26
N ALA A 130 -7.18 25.78 25.00
CA ALA A 130 -7.28 24.67 25.93
C ALA A 130 -7.15 23.35 25.16
N MET A 131 -6.35 22.43 25.69
CA MET A 131 -6.11 21.10 25.13
C MET A 131 -6.16 20.06 26.24
N ASN A 132 -6.09 18.78 25.88
CA ASN A 132 -6.03 17.68 26.83
C ASN A 132 -4.70 16.93 26.73
N LEU A 133 -4.54 15.92 27.59
CA LEU A 133 -3.30 15.12 27.60
C LEU A 133 -3.18 14.25 26.35
N ALA A 134 -4.29 13.76 25.77
CA ALA A 134 -4.27 13.07 24.49
C ALA A 134 -3.64 13.94 23.38
N ASP A 135 -3.96 15.23 23.29
CA ASP A 135 -3.40 16.13 22.27
C ASP A 135 -1.89 16.32 22.45
N VAL A 136 -1.42 16.46 23.70
CA VAL A 136 0.02 16.55 24.02
C VAL A 136 0.75 15.27 23.64
N LEU A 137 0.20 14.11 23.99
CA LEU A 137 0.79 12.81 23.64
C LEU A 137 0.74 12.53 22.14
N GLN A 138 -0.26 13.06 21.42
CA GLN A 138 -0.27 13.03 19.97
C GLN A 138 0.90 13.80 19.37
N TRP A 139 1.23 14.99 19.89
CA TRP A 139 2.44 15.72 19.47
C TRP A 139 3.72 14.93 19.69
N VAL A 140 3.86 14.23 20.83
CA VAL A 140 4.97 13.31 21.08
C VAL A 140 4.96 12.16 20.06
N GLY A 141 3.80 11.60 19.77
CA GLY A 141 3.63 10.56 18.76
C GLY A 141 4.04 11.01 17.36
N TYR A 142 3.62 12.21 16.94
CA TYR A 142 4.03 12.83 15.68
C TYR A 142 5.54 13.01 15.60
N PHE A 143 6.16 13.52 16.68
CA PHE A 143 7.60 13.67 16.74
C PHE A 143 8.32 12.32 16.59
N LEU A 144 7.86 11.26 17.29
CA LEU A 144 8.45 9.93 17.17
C LEU A 144 8.32 9.34 15.76
N ILE A 145 7.17 9.55 15.10
CA ILE A 145 6.97 9.15 13.71
C ILE A 145 7.98 9.87 12.82
N VAL A 146 8.03 11.20 12.86
CA VAL A 146 8.94 12.00 12.03
C VAL A 146 10.41 11.63 12.29
N TYR A 147 10.79 11.49 13.56
CA TYR A 147 12.13 11.05 13.95
C TYR A 147 12.48 9.68 13.37
N ALA A 148 11.55 8.72 13.44
CA ALA A 148 11.77 7.39 12.87
C ALA A 148 11.91 7.45 11.35
N LEU A 149 11.07 8.22 10.66
CA LEU A 149 11.15 8.38 9.20
C LEU A 149 12.51 8.95 8.76
N ILE A 150 13.05 9.93 9.50
CA ILE A 150 14.33 10.55 9.19
C ILE A 150 15.51 9.63 9.54
N LYS A 151 15.54 9.09 10.77
CA LYS A 151 16.72 8.40 11.30
C LYS A 151 16.76 6.92 10.91
N GLU A 152 15.61 6.27 10.87
CA GLU A 152 15.49 4.85 10.53
C GLU A 152 15.17 4.67 9.04
N GLY A 153 15.40 5.72 8.24
CA GLY A 153 15.15 5.71 6.81
C GLY A 153 15.83 4.53 6.09
N LYS A 154 17.06 4.18 6.45
CA LYS A 154 17.75 3.01 5.87
C LYS A 154 17.16 1.66 6.28
N ILE A 155 16.49 1.59 7.44
CA ILE A 155 15.82 0.37 7.92
C ILE A 155 14.45 0.23 7.24
N LEU A 156 13.75 1.36 7.06
CA LEU A 156 12.45 1.44 6.41
C LEU A 156 12.55 1.34 4.87
N TRP A 157 13.62 1.91 4.29
CA TRP A 157 13.97 1.94 2.87
C TRP A 157 15.43 1.45 2.66
N PRO A 158 15.72 0.15 2.82
CA PRO A 158 17.08 -0.40 2.65
C PRO A 158 17.61 -0.22 1.22
N GLU A 159 18.77 0.44 1.09
CA GLU A 159 19.40 0.75 -0.20
C GLU A 159 19.85 -0.52 -0.96
N GLU A 160 20.41 -1.51 -0.24
CA GLU A 160 21.06 -2.70 -0.83
C GLU A 160 20.12 -3.89 -1.09
N ASN A 161 18.87 -3.86 -0.60
CA ASN A 161 17.95 -5.00 -0.73
C ASN A 161 16.76 -4.74 -1.65
N SER A 162 16.80 -3.64 -2.39
CA SER A 162 15.71 -3.27 -3.28
C SER A 162 15.93 -3.85 -4.68
N ARG A 163 15.33 -5.02 -4.96
CA ARG A 163 14.69 -5.14 -6.27
C ARG A 163 13.57 -4.09 -6.26
N LYS A 164 13.90 -2.85 -6.65
CA LYS A 164 13.08 -1.63 -6.47
C LYS A 164 11.69 -1.73 -7.08
N ASN A 165 11.48 -2.68 -7.98
CA ASN A 165 10.19 -2.93 -8.61
C ASN A 165 9.29 -3.80 -7.72
N TYR A 166 8.39 -3.14 -6.99
CA TYR A 166 7.15 -3.76 -6.50
C TYR A 166 6.31 -4.32 -7.66
N TRP A 167 6.45 -3.72 -8.83
CA TRP A 167 5.82 -4.13 -10.07
C TRP A 167 6.68 -5.17 -10.78
N VAL A 168 6.43 -6.45 -10.49
CA VAL A 168 7.08 -7.56 -11.17
C VAL A 168 6.30 -7.91 -12.43
N ASN A 169 4.99 -8.13 -12.28
CA ASN A 169 4.07 -8.32 -13.39
C ASN A 169 2.95 -7.28 -13.26
N ARG A 170 3.19 -6.09 -13.83
CA ARG A 170 2.29 -4.93 -13.68
C ARG A 170 0.87 -5.22 -14.16
N ARG A 171 0.71 -6.01 -15.24
CA ARG A 171 -0.61 -6.40 -15.75
C ARG A 171 -1.36 -7.28 -14.76
N PHE A 172 -0.73 -8.35 -14.27
CA PHE A 172 -1.34 -9.24 -13.27
C PHE A 172 -1.66 -8.50 -11.96
N GLN A 173 -0.71 -7.74 -11.44
CA GLN A 173 -0.87 -7.04 -10.16
C GLN A 173 -1.94 -5.96 -10.23
N LEU A 174 -1.97 -5.13 -11.28
CA LEU A 174 -3.03 -4.13 -11.45
C LEU A 174 -4.39 -4.80 -11.62
N ARG A 175 -4.49 -5.85 -12.45
CA ARG A 175 -5.74 -6.60 -12.64
C ARG A 175 -6.24 -7.14 -11.30
N TYR A 176 -5.38 -7.72 -10.48
CA TYR A 176 -5.76 -8.23 -9.16
C TYR A 176 -6.21 -7.11 -8.21
N CYS A 177 -5.44 -6.02 -8.11
CA CYS A 177 -5.78 -4.87 -7.26
C CYS A 177 -7.11 -4.23 -7.66
N PHE A 178 -7.33 -3.99 -8.96
CA PHE A 178 -8.57 -3.41 -9.45
C PHE A 178 -9.76 -4.35 -9.32
N SER A 179 -9.59 -5.66 -9.55
CA SER A 179 -10.66 -6.63 -9.31
C SER A 179 -11.09 -6.64 -7.84
N LEU A 180 -10.13 -6.66 -6.91
CA LEU A 180 -10.40 -6.71 -5.47
C LEU A 180 -11.05 -5.39 -4.99
N THR A 181 -10.57 -4.25 -5.50
CA THR A 181 -11.16 -2.94 -5.21
C THR A 181 -12.55 -2.79 -5.81
N ALA A 182 -12.77 -3.25 -7.05
CA ALA A 182 -14.06 -3.20 -7.72
C ALA A 182 -15.11 -4.06 -6.99
N LEU A 183 -14.72 -5.24 -6.50
CA LEU A 183 -15.58 -6.07 -5.66
C LEU A 183 -15.97 -5.34 -4.36
N GLY A 184 -14.99 -4.72 -3.70
CA GLY A 184 -15.23 -3.91 -2.50
C GLY A 184 -16.16 -2.72 -2.75
N LEU A 185 -15.97 -2.00 -3.85
CA LEU A 185 -16.82 -0.89 -4.26
C LEU A 185 -18.24 -1.37 -4.60
N ALA A 186 -18.39 -2.51 -5.29
CA ALA A 186 -19.71 -3.08 -5.60
C ALA A 186 -20.46 -3.45 -4.32
N LEU A 187 -19.81 -4.14 -3.38
CA LEU A 187 -20.40 -4.48 -2.08
C LEU A 187 -20.75 -3.22 -1.27
N SER A 188 -19.86 -2.22 -1.29
CA SER A 188 -20.11 -0.93 -0.63
C SER A 188 -21.29 -0.21 -1.28
N LEU A 189 -21.41 -0.19 -2.60
CA LEU A 189 -22.54 0.43 -3.29
C LEU A 189 -23.86 -0.26 -2.94
N ILE A 190 -23.89 -1.59 -2.98
CA ILE A 190 -25.08 -2.39 -2.59
C ILE A 190 -25.47 -2.08 -1.15
N SER A 191 -24.51 -2.11 -0.22
CA SER A 191 -24.73 -1.79 1.18
C SER A 191 -25.20 -0.34 1.37
N GLY A 192 -24.67 0.59 0.56
CA GLY A 192 -25.02 2.00 0.61
C GLY A 192 -26.44 2.26 0.14
N VAL A 193 -26.83 1.68 -1.00
CA VAL A 193 -28.21 1.76 -1.51
C VAL A 193 -29.19 1.15 -0.52
N PHE A 194 -28.90 -0.05 -0.02
CA PHE A 194 -29.72 -0.72 0.98
C PHE A 194 -29.87 0.13 2.25
N SER A 195 -28.75 0.58 2.80
CA SER A 195 -28.73 1.28 4.08
C SER A 195 -29.30 2.70 3.98
N TYR A 196 -29.08 3.43 2.86
CA TYR A 196 -29.78 4.68 2.56
C TYR A 196 -31.29 4.50 2.45
N THR A 197 -31.74 3.48 1.70
CA THR A 197 -33.16 3.23 1.49
C THR A 197 -33.86 2.85 2.80
N TYR A 198 -33.26 1.92 3.55
CA TYR A 198 -33.76 1.49 4.85
C TYR A 198 -33.83 2.66 5.83
N PHE A 199 -32.77 3.48 5.90
CA PHE A 199 -32.71 4.63 6.80
C PHE A 199 -33.72 5.71 6.40
N ARG A 200 -33.83 6.03 5.10
CA ARG A 200 -34.81 6.99 4.59
C ARG A 200 -36.24 6.56 4.89
N VAL A 201 -36.60 5.30 4.63
CA VAL A 201 -37.93 4.76 4.92
C VAL A 201 -38.21 4.77 6.42
N SER A 202 -37.22 4.42 7.25
CA SER A 202 -37.34 4.46 8.71
C SER A 202 -37.53 5.88 9.24
N LEU A 203 -36.87 6.89 8.65
CA LEU A 203 -37.10 8.29 9.00
C LEU A 203 -38.48 8.80 8.56
N GLN A 204 -39.00 8.29 7.45
CA GLN A 204 -40.33 8.65 6.97
C GLN A 204 -41.47 8.02 7.77
N SER A 205 -41.24 6.87 8.41
CA SER A 205 -42.24 6.19 9.24
C SER A 205 -42.40 6.79 10.64
N LEU A 206 -41.50 7.69 11.05
CA LEU A 206 -41.57 8.36 12.36
C LEU A 206 -42.60 9.49 12.36
N PRO A 207 -43.56 9.50 13.32
CA PRO A 207 -44.52 10.60 13.47
C PRO A 207 -43.79 11.93 13.72
N TYR A 208 -44.29 13.02 13.11
CA TYR A 208 -43.79 14.40 13.28
C TYR A 208 -42.42 14.73 12.65
N THR A 209 -41.87 13.90 11.78
CA THR A 209 -40.60 14.19 11.10
C THR A 209 -40.80 15.18 9.93
N THR A 210 -40.32 16.42 10.06
CA THR A 210 -40.30 17.42 8.98
C THR A 210 -39.23 17.11 7.93
N SER A 211 -39.40 17.57 6.68
CA SER A 211 -38.39 17.47 5.61
C SER A 211 -37.00 17.96 6.04
N ARG A 212 -36.95 19.06 6.80
CA ARG A 212 -35.71 19.60 7.38
C ARG A 212 -35.00 18.63 8.33
N ILE A 213 -35.76 17.89 9.15
CA ILE A 213 -35.21 16.87 10.05
C ILE A 213 -34.69 15.71 9.21
N GLN A 214 -35.38 15.29 8.15
CA GLN A 214 -34.88 14.22 7.28
C GLN A 214 -33.54 14.59 6.63
N GLU A 215 -33.40 15.79 6.09
CA GLU A 215 -32.15 16.26 5.45
C GLU A 215 -30.99 16.37 6.45
N GLN A 216 -31.26 16.82 7.68
CA GLN A 216 -30.25 16.92 8.74
C GLN A 216 -29.65 15.56 9.11
N TYR A 217 -30.37 14.45 8.90
CA TYR A 217 -29.91 13.11 9.22
C TYR A 217 -29.37 12.36 7.99
N LEU A 218 -30.03 12.47 6.83
CA LEU A 218 -29.64 11.77 5.60
C LEU A 218 -28.33 12.29 5.00
N GLY A 219 -28.13 13.62 4.98
CA GLY A 219 -26.93 14.22 4.38
C GLY A 219 -25.63 13.73 5.04
N PRO A 220 -25.48 13.85 6.37
CA PRO A 220 -24.29 13.35 7.04
C PRO A 220 -24.11 11.84 6.99
N TYR A 221 -25.22 11.09 6.99
CA TYR A 221 -25.18 9.64 6.82
C TYR A 221 -24.59 9.25 5.45
N ILE A 222 -25.03 9.89 4.35
CA ILE A 222 -24.46 9.62 3.01
C ILE A 222 -22.99 10.02 2.96
N LEU A 223 -22.64 11.20 3.49
CA LEU A 223 -21.26 11.70 3.48
C LEU A 223 -20.33 10.73 4.23
N THR A 224 -20.72 10.28 5.41
CA THR A 224 -19.94 9.32 6.21
C THR A 224 -19.82 7.98 5.52
N PHE A 225 -20.90 7.49 4.91
CA PHE A 225 -20.88 6.26 4.12
C PHE A 225 -19.89 6.33 2.95
N ILE A 226 -19.87 7.44 2.20
CA ILE A 226 -18.94 7.66 1.09
C ILE A 226 -17.50 7.69 1.60
N ILE A 227 -17.22 8.44 2.67
CA ILE A 227 -15.87 8.53 3.26
C ILE A 227 -15.36 7.13 3.66
N ILE A 228 -16.19 6.35 4.37
CA ILE A 228 -15.85 4.99 4.80
C ILE A 228 -15.62 4.07 3.58
N SER A 229 -16.50 4.15 2.57
CA SER A 229 -16.41 3.32 1.36
C SER A 229 -15.15 3.61 0.54
N LEU A 230 -14.78 4.89 0.40
CA LEU A 230 -13.55 5.32 -0.27
C LEU A 230 -12.32 4.85 0.50
N ALA A 231 -12.32 5.02 1.82
CA ALA A 231 -11.22 4.58 2.67
C ALA A 231 -11.05 3.05 2.65
N PHE A 232 -12.16 2.30 2.69
CA PHE A 232 -12.16 0.84 2.55
C PHE A 232 -11.63 0.39 1.18
N SER A 233 -12.01 1.10 0.11
CA SER A 233 -11.55 0.80 -1.25
C SER A 233 -10.05 1.06 -1.42
N ALA A 234 -9.53 2.16 -0.86
CA ALA A 234 -8.10 2.41 -0.80
C ALA A 234 -7.36 1.30 -0.04
N LEU A 235 -7.90 0.87 1.11
CA LEU A 235 -7.34 -0.22 1.91
C LEU A 235 -7.28 -1.53 1.11
N LEU A 236 -8.36 -1.90 0.43
CA LEU A 236 -8.43 -3.08 -0.42
C LEU A 236 -7.40 -3.03 -1.57
N PHE A 237 -7.19 -1.86 -2.17
CA PHE A 237 -6.16 -1.68 -3.19
C PHE A 237 -4.76 -1.98 -2.64
N PHE A 238 -4.41 -1.43 -1.46
CA PHE A 238 -3.12 -1.70 -0.82
C PHE A 238 -2.95 -3.17 -0.42
N VAL A 239 -4.00 -3.80 0.12
CA VAL A 239 -4.00 -5.24 0.43
C VAL A 239 -3.78 -6.06 -0.84
N GLY A 240 -4.45 -5.69 -1.94
CA GLY A 240 -4.26 -6.30 -3.25
C GLY A 240 -2.82 -6.16 -3.76
N LEU A 241 -2.18 -5.01 -3.55
CA LEU A 241 -0.79 -4.78 -3.94
C LEU A 241 0.16 -5.72 -3.20
N ILE A 242 -0.04 -5.88 -1.89
CA ILE A 242 0.80 -6.74 -1.04
C ILE A 242 0.61 -8.20 -1.41
N LEU A 243 -0.64 -8.67 -1.52
CA LEU A 243 -0.95 -10.06 -1.88
C LEU A 243 -0.44 -10.40 -3.27
N SER A 244 -0.68 -9.53 -4.25
CA SER A 244 -0.24 -9.76 -5.63
C SER A 244 1.27 -9.75 -5.77
N HIS A 245 2.01 -8.94 -4.97
CA HIS A 245 3.47 -8.99 -4.95
C HIS A 245 4.01 -10.30 -4.37
N ARG A 246 3.43 -10.77 -3.24
CA ARG A 246 3.82 -12.04 -2.60
C ARG A 246 3.58 -13.27 -3.50
N ALA A 247 2.61 -13.18 -4.43
CA ALA A 247 2.35 -14.23 -5.42
C ALA A 247 3.17 -14.07 -6.72
N ALA A 248 3.31 -12.85 -7.25
CA ALA A 248 3.97 -12.61 -8.54
C ALA A 248 5.51 -12.72 -8.45
N GLY A 249 6.10 -12.34 -7.31
CA GLY A 249 7.53 -12.44 -7.06
C GLY A 249 8.12 -13.84 -7.26
N PRO A 250 7.61 -14.88 -6.57
CA PRO A 250 8.13 -16.24 -6.68
C PRO A 250 7.91 -16.85 -8.07
N VAL A 251 6.78 -16.57 -8.72
CA VAL A 251 6.50 -17.05 -10.09
C VAL A 251 7.50 -16.47 -11.09
N TYR A 252 7.77 -15.16 -11.03
CA TYR A 252 8.77 -14.53 -11.88
C TYR A 252 10.19 -15.02 -11.59
N ALA A 253 10.53 -15.26 -10.32
CA ALA A 253 11.82 -15.82 -9.95
C ALA A 253 12.02 -17.24 -10.53
N PHE A 254 10.94 -18.03 -10.57
CA PHE A 254 10.91 -19.35 -11.18
C PHE A 254 11.01 -19.29 -12.71
N GLU A 255 10.29 -18.37 -13.37
CA GLU A 255 10.37 -18.12 -14.81
C GLU A 255 11.82 -17.80 -15.24
N ASN A 256 12.45 -16.82 -14.60
CA ASN A 256 13.85 -16.49 -14.86
C ASN A 256 14.81 -17.67 -14.53
N PHE A 257 14.41 -18.61 -13.67
CA PHE A 257 15.24 -19.78 -13.35
C PHE A 257 15.17 -20.80 -14.47
N LEU A 258 13.99 -20.99 -15.06
CA LEU A 258 13.83 -21.80 -16.26
C LEU A 258 14.59 -21.20 -17.44
N GLU A 259 14.53 -19.88 -17.66
CA GLU A 259 15.28 -19.21 -18.72
C GLU A 259 16.80 -19.40 -18.58
N ASP A 260 17.35 -19.21 -17.37
CA ASP A 260 18.76 -19.44 -17.10
C ASP A 260 19.14 -20.91 -17.34
N LEU A 261 18.28 -21.84 -16.94
CA LEU A 261 18.50 -23.27 -17.11
C LEU A 261 18.43 -23.69 -18.59
N ILE A 262 17.53 -23.10 -19.38
CA ILE A 262 17.49 -23.24 -20.85
C ILE A 262 18.77 -22.68 -21.48
N ALA A 263 19.30 -21.58 -20.95
CA ALA A 263 20.57 -21.00 -21.39
C ALA A 263 21.81 -21.76 -20.88
N GLY A 264 21.64 -22.90 -20.21
CA GLY A 264 22.74 -23.73 -19.67
C GLY A 264 23.39 -23.18 -18.40
N LYS A 265 22.81 -22.16 -17.76
CA LYS A 265 23.30 -21.59 -16.51
C LYS A 265 22.62 -22.24 -15.32
N TYR A 266 23.39 -23.01 -14.55
CA TYR A 266 22.88 -23.62 -13.32
C TYR A 266 22.91 -22.63 -12.16
N ARG A 267 21.73 -22.27 -11.64
CA ARG A 267 21.58 -21.46 -10.42
C ARG A 267 20.66 -22.14 -9.43
N LYS A 268 20.93 -22.02 -8.14
CA LYS A 268 19.97 -22.45 -7.11
C LYS A 268 18.86 -21.41 -6.98
N LEU A 269 17.61 -21.82 -7.10
CA LEU A 269 16.47 -20.94 -6.83
C LEU A 269 16.31 -20.76 -5.31
N LYS A 270 16.17 -19.51 -4.87
CA LYS A 270 15.85 -19.16 -3.50
C LYS A 270 14.82 -18.03 -3.46
N LEU A 271 13.70 -18.29 -2.81
CA LEU A 271 12.57 -17.40 -2.64
C LEU A 271 12.72 -16.55 -1.38
N ARG A 272 11.95 -15.46 -1.30
CA ARG A 272 12.00 -14.55 -0.16
C ARG A 272 11.15 -15.10 0.98
N GLN A 273 11.51 -14.73 2.21
CA GLN A 273 10.64 -15.05 3.35
C GLN A 273 9.30 -14.33 3.21
N GLY A 274 8.22 -15.11 3.22
CA GLY A 274 6.85 -14.61 3.06
C GLY A 274 6.33 -14.64 1.62
N ASP A 275 7.13 -15.03 0.63
CA ASP A 275 6.59 -15.33 -0.70
C ASP A 275 5.63 -16.52 -0.64
N GLU A 276 4.61 -16.52 -1.50
CA GLU A 276 3.74 -17.68 -1.70
C GLU A 276 4.48 -18.76 -2.51
N PHE A 277 3.99 -20.00 -2.50
CA PHE A 277 4.58 -21.13 -3.24
C PHE A 277 6.04 -21.48 -2.87
N PRO A 278 6.38 -21.67 -1.58
CA PRO A 278 7.75 -22.02 -1.17
C PRO A 278 8.25 -23.35 -1.78
N HIS A 279 7.33 -24.26 -2.14
CA HIS A 279 7.64 -25.55 -2.78
C HIS A 279 8.33 -25.40 -4.15
N LEU A 280 8.26 -24.22 -4.80
CA LEU A 280 8.97 -24.00 -6.07
C LEU A 280 10.49 -24.13 -5.94
N GLU A 281 11.07 -23.88 -4.75
CA GLU A 281 12.50 -24.15 -4.51
C GLU A 281 12.82 -25.64 -4.67
N GLU A 282 12.00 -26.51 -4.10
CA GLU A 282 12.16 -27.96 -4.19
C GLU A 282 11.94 -28.47 -5.63
N VAL A 283 10.94 -27.94 -6.32
CA VAL A 283 10.69 -28.24 -7.74
C VAL A 283 11.88 -27.85 -8.61
N ALA A 284 12.48 -26.68 -8.37
CA ALA A 284 13.66 -26.21 -9.08
C ALA A 284 14.90 -27.09 -8.83
N ASP A 285 15.13 -27.49 -7.57
CA ASP A 285 16.23 -28.40 -7.20
C ASP A 285 16.05 -29.79 -7.86
N ASN A 286 14.83 -30.34 -7.82
CA ASN A 286 14.50 -31.63 -8.45
C ASN A 286 14.64 -31.59 -9.98
N LEU A 287 14.20 -30.51 -10.63
CA LEU A 287 14.33 -30.32 -12.08
C LEU A 287 15.80 -30.26 -12.48
N SER A 288 16.61 -29.48 -11.76
CA SER A 288 18.05 -29.36 -12.00
C SER A 288 18.75 -30.72 -11.87
N LEU A 289 18.38 -31.51 -10.86
CA LEU A 289 18.94 -32.83 -10.61
C LEU A 289 18.52 -33.84 -11.70
N ALA A 290 17.26 -33.82 -12.12
CA ALA A 290 16.75 -34.68 -13.19
C ALA A 290 17.44 -34.38 -14.54
N LEU A 291 17.64 -33.09 -14.86
CA LEU A 291 18.35 -32.68 -16.06
C LEU A 291 19.84 -33.04 -16.00
N LYS A 292 20.50 -32.80 -14.86
CA LYS A 292 21.90 -33.19 -14.67
C LYS A 292 22.07 -34.70 -14.79
N LYS A 293 21.11 -35.50 -14.31
CA LYS A 293 21.13 -36.95 -14.48
C LYS A 293 20.99 -37.34 -15.95
N ARG A 294 20.06 -36.74 -16.70
CA ARG A 294 19.88 -37.03 -18.13
C ARG A 294 21.06 -36.58 -18.99
N LEU A 295 21.64 -35.41 -18.71
CA LEU A 295 22.80 -34.88 -19.41
C LEU A 295 24.12 -35.54 -18.98
N GLY A 296 24.16 -36.13 -17.78
CA GLY A 296 25.31 -36.90 -17.27
C GLY A 296 25.28 -38.39 -17.62
N ASP A 297 24.15 -38.92 -18.12
CA ASP A 297 24.01 -40.28 -18.65
C ASP A 297 24.14 -40.35 -20.19
N HIS A 298 24.11 -39.21 -20.88
CA HIS A 298 24.40 -39.13 -22.32
C HIS A 298 25.83 -38.59 -22.49
N ASP A 299 26.72 -39.42 -23.03
CA ASP A 299 28.00 -38.97 -23.61
C ASP A 299 27.69 -37.95 -24.71
N LEU A 300 27.64 -36.67 -24.31
CA LEU A 300 27.38 -35.53 -25.19
C LEU A 300 28.48 -35.33 -26.25
N GLU A 301 29.63 -35.98 -26.09
CA GLU A 301 30.70 -35.97 -27.09
C GLU A 301 30.29 -36.71 -28.37
N ASP A 302 29.57 -37.84 -28.28
CA ASP A 302 29.20 -38.66 -29.45
C ASP A 302 28.08 -38.02 -30.29
N GLU A 303 27.06 -37.43 -29.66
CA GLU A 303 25.96 -36.76 -30.38
C GLU A 303 26.39 -35.40 -31.00
N LEU A 304 27.32 -34.67 -30.36
CA LEU A 304 27.86 -33.42 -30.92
C LEU A 304 28.81 -33.69 -32.10
N ASP A 305 29.54 -34.81 -32.09
CA ASP A 305 30.34 -35.27 -33.23
C ASP A 305 29.46 -35.75 -34.40
N GLU A 306 28.33 -36.39 -34.12
CA GLU A 306 27.39 -36.83 -35.15
C GLU A 306 26.63 -35.65 -35.77
N ILE A 307 26.19 -34.67 -34.97
CA ILE A 307 25.54 -33.44 -35.44
C ILE A 307 26.53 -32.55 -36.22
N SER A 308 27.81 -32.51 -35.84
CA SER A 308 28.82 -31.75 -36.58
C SER A 308 29.20 -32.41 -37.91
N LYS A 309 29.28 -33.75 -37.97
CA LYS A 309 29.44 -34.50 -39.23
C LYS A 309 28.25 -34.31 -40.17
N LEU A 310 27.03 -34.38 -39.65
CA LEU A 310 25.80 -34.14 -40.44
C LEU A 310 25.71 -32.70 -40.96
N LYS A 311 26.16 -31.70 -40.18
CA LYS A 311 26.25 -30.31 -40.65
C LYS A 311 27.31 -30.10 -41.72
N ALA A 312 28.46 -30.79 -41.62
CA ALA A 312 29.52 -30.72 -42.62
C ALA A 312 29.07 -31.32 -43.97
N GLU A 313 28.32 -32.42 -43.91
CA GLU A 313 27.79 -33.13 -45.09
C GLU A 313 26.67 -32.35 -45.81
N VAL A 314 25.90 -31.54 -45.07
CA VAL A 314 24.87 -30.64 -45.61
C VAL A 314 25.46 -29.32 -46.14
N SER A 315 26.70 -28.98 -45.78
CA SER A 315 27.36 -27.70 -46.13
C SER A 315 28.24 -27.73 -47.38
N LEU A 316 28.23 -28.82 -48.15
CA LEU A 316 28.85 -28.81 -49.48
C LEU A 316 27.90 -28.07 -50.45
N PRO A 317 28.34 -26.98 -51.11
CA PRO A 317 27.49 -26.28 -52.07
C PRO A 317 27.21 -27.21 -53.24
N THR A 318 25.94 -27.43 -53.55
CA THR A 318 25.53 -27.98 -54.85
C THR A 318 25.91 -26.98 -55.95
N GLU A 319 26.49 -27.49 -57.04
CA GLU A 319 27.01 -26.72 -58.19
C GLU A 319 26.00 -25.70 -58.79
N GLU A 320 24.71 -25.79 -58.46
CA GLU A 320 23.68 -24.83 -58.88
C GLU A 320 23.76 -23.44 -58.19
N GLU A 321 24.30 -23.33 -56.96
CA GLU A 321 24.35 -22.03 -56.25
C GLU A 321 25.50 -21.13 -56.72
N ALA A 322 26.57 -21.70 -57.30
CA ALA A 322 27.69 -20.92 -57.83
C ALA A 322 27.32 -20.16 -59.10
N HIS A 323 26.44 -20.72 -59.95
CA HIS A 323 26.00 -20.08 -61.20
C HIS A 323 24.94 -18.99 -61.01
N ALA A 324 24.24 -18.97 -59.86
CA ALA A 324 23.22 -17.95 -59.58
C ALA A 324 23.83 -16.61 -59.10
N ASN A 325 25.01 -16.64 -58.47
CA ASN A 325 25.66 -15.42 -57.96
C ASN A 325 26.35 -14.59 -59.06
N ASP A 326 26.88 -15.22 -60.12
CA ASP A 326 27.50 -14.49 -61.24
C ASP A 326 26.48 -13.64 -62.02
N HIS A 327 25.22 -14.05 -62.07
CA HIS A 327 24.16 -13.27 -62.74
C HIS A 327 23.67 -12.08 -61.91
N LEU A 328 23.78 -12.13 -60.58
CA LEU A 328 23.32 -11.06 -59.68
C LEU A 328 24.35 -9.91 -59.56
N GLU A 329 25.64 -10.20 -59.68
CA GLU A 329 26.67 -9.14 -59.70
C GLU A 329 26.65 -8.33 -61.00
N ALA A 330 26.41 -8.98 -62.15
CA ALA A 330 26.33 -8.31 -63.45
C ALA A 330 25.16 -7.30 -63.57
N ASP A 331 24.00 -7.63 -62.98
CA ASP A 331 22.82 -6.73 -62.98
C ASP A 331 22.98 -5.55 -62.01
N SER A 332 23.81 -5.69 -60.97
CA SER A 332 24.10 -4.62 -60.01
C SER A 332 25.04 -3.55 -60.59
N GLU A 333 26.04 -3.97 -61.39
CA GLU A 333 26.96 -3.04 -62.05
C GLU A 333 26.27 -2.24 -63.16
N LEU A 334 25.36 -2.87 -63.92
CA LEU A 334 24.59 -2.20 -64.98
C LEU A 334 23.64 -1.13 -64.43
N ASN A 335 23.07 -1.36 -63.25
CA ASN A 335 22.16 -0.40 -62.60
C ASN A 335 22.92 0.78 -61.97
N SER A 336 24.15 0.55 -61.53
CA SER A 336 25.03 1.58 -60.97
C SER A 336 25.50 2.57 -62.04
N GLN A 337 25.82 2.10 -63.25
CA GLN A 337 26.20 2.97 -64.36
C GLN A 337 25.04 3.85 -64.87
N LYS A 338 23.80 3.33 -64.92
CA LYS A 338 22.61 4.11 -65.31
C LYS A 338 22.25 5.24 -64.34
N ILE A 339 22.58 5.09 -63.05
CA ILE A 339 22.32 6.12 -62.03
C ILE A 339 23.35 7.25 -62.13
N GLN A 340 24.60 6.94 -62.52
CA GLN A 340 25.66 7.93 -62.70
C GLN A 340 25.38 8.83 -63.93
N GLU A 341 25.01 8.25 -65.08
CA GLU A 341 24.69 9.02 -66.30
C GLU A 341 23.45 9.92 -66.16
N SER A 342 22.50 9.55 -65.29
CA SER A 342 21.31 10.36 -64.98
C SER A 342 21.62 11.56 -64.07
N SER A 343 22.74 11.53 -63.33
CA SER A 343 23.10 12.60 -62.40
C SER A 343 23.94 13.68 -63.06
N ASP A 344 24.77 13.30 -64.05
CA ASP A 344 25.62 14.26 -64.78
C ASP A 344 24.83 15.09 -65.81
N SER A 345 23.74 14.56 -66.39
CA SER A 345 22.89 15.33 -67.32
C SER A 345 22.03 16.41 -66.65
N LYS A 346 21.92 16.44 -65.32
CA LYS A 346 21.18 17.45 -64.56
C LYS A 346 22.04 18.62 -64.06
N LEU A 347 23.35 18.60 -64.30
CA LEU A 347 24.28 19.65 -63.86
C LEU A 347 24.74 20.58 -65.01
N GLU A 348 24.31 20.34 -66.24
CA GLU A 348 24.63 21.20 -67.40
C GLU A 348 23.47 22.14 -67.86
N GLU A 349 22.34 22.20 -67.12
CA GLU A 349 21.19 23.07 -67.46
C GLU A 349 20.83 24.16 -66.41
N GLU A 350 21.70 24.45 -65.44
CA GLU A 350 21.69 25.71 -64.64
C GLU A 350 22.97 26.50 -64.86
#